data_AF-A0A7S1HLJ0-F1
#
_entry.id   AF-A0A7S1HLJ0-F1
#
_cell.length_a   1.000
_cell.length_b   1.000
_cell.length_c   1.000
_cell.angle_alpha   90.00
_cell.angle_beta   90.00
_cell.angle_gamma   90.00
#
_symmetry.space_group_name_H-M   'P 1'
#
loop_
_entity.id
_entity.type
_entity.pdbx_description
1 polymer ?
#
loop_
_entity_poly.entity_id
_entity_poly.type
_entity_poly.pdbx_seq_one_letter_code
_entity_poly.pdbx_strand_id
1 'polypeptide(L)'
;RWAKIKAPERASEKVLRSYKGDVSRLLDICRQSIVFRTLADMTACLCAIIDDPEVRVVRVKNRMSPDFDPRSSGGYRDVVVNLRMVSEATSRFGVDTHVCELQLLLLEFAMVKSDAGHKRYVQFRNTKGE
;
A
#
# COMPACT_ATOMS: atom_id res chain seq x y z
N ARG A 1 11.07 -12.92 2.99
CA ARG A 1 11.90 -12.02 2.15
C ARG A 1 11.23 -10.65 2.15
N TRP A 2 11.97 -9.59 2.46
CA TRP A 2 11.44 -8.22 2.45
C TRP A 2 11.13 -7.74 1.03
N ALA A 3 10.17 -6.84 0.88
CA ALA A 3 9.88 -6.22 -0.39
C ALA A 3 11.05 -5.35 -0.85
N LYS A 4 11.30 -5.34 -2.17
CA LYS A 4 12.25 -4.41 -2.77
C LYS A 4 11.60 -3.03 -2.91
N ILE A 5 12.41 -1.98 -2.81
CA ILE A 5 12.02 -0.62 -3.18
C ILE A 5 11.54 -0.61 -4.64
N LYS A 6 10.56 0.25 -4.94
CA LYS A 6 10.06 0.41 -6.31
C LYS A 6 11.20 0.78 -7.27
N ALA A 7 11.29 0.07 -8.39
CA ALA A 7 12.25 0.38 -9.45
C ALA A 7 12.00 1.78 -10.05
N PRO A 8 13.05 2.56 -10.37
CA PRO A 8 12.92 3.92 -10.89
C PRO A 8 12.01 4.04 -12.11
N GLU A 9 12.08 3.11 -13.05
CA GLU A 9 11.30 3.12 -14.29
C GLU A 9 9.81 2.98 -13.98
N ARG A 10 9.47 2.11 -13.01
CA ARG A 10 8.10 1.90 -12.54
C ARG A 10 7.58 3.09 -11.73
N ALA A 11 8.45 3.80 -11.03
CA ALA A 11 8.10 5.03 -10.32
C ALA A 11 7.72 6.12 -11.33
N SER A 12 8.58 6.37 -12.32
CA SER A 12 8.34 7.34 -13.39
C SER A 12 7.07 7.05 -14.18
N GLU A 13 6.86 5.79 -14.60
CA GLU A 13 5.65 5.40 -15.32
C GLU A 13 4.39 5.68 -14.49
N LYS A 14 4.41 5.35 -13.19
CA LYS A 14 3.27 5.58 -12.29
C LYS A 14 3.01 7.08 -12.09
N VAL A 15 4.04 7.90 -11.93
CA VAL A 15 3.88 9.36 -11.76
C VAL A 15 3.25 9.98 -12.99
N LEU A 16 3.75 9.67 -14.17
CA LEU A 16 3.21 10.22 -15.42
C LEU A 16 1.78 9.78 -15.66
N ARG A 17 1.50 8.48 -15.45
CA ARG A 17 0.22 7.87 -15.79
C ARG A 17 -0.89 8.13 -14.77
N SER A 18 -0.59 7.99 -13.48
CA SER A 18 -1.59 8.07 -12.41
C SER A 18 -1.72 9.47 -11.83
N TYR A 19 -0.63 10.24 -11.86
CA TYR A 19 -0.53 11.49 -11.11
C TYR A 19 -0.22 12.71 -12.00
N LYS A 20 -0.28 12.55 -13.33
CA LYS A 20 -0.07 13.63 -14.32
C LYS A 20 1.25 14.39 -14.11
N GLY A 21 2.30 13.67 -13.71
CA GLY A 21 3.63 14.25 -13.46
C GLY A 21 3.87 14.72 -12.02
N ASP A 22 2.85 14.74 -11.15
CA ASP A 22 3.01 15.14 -9.76
C ASP A 22 3.69 14.04 -8.93
N VAL A 23 4.99 14.21 -8.71
CA VAL A 23 5.84 13.29 -7.94
C VAL A 23 5.45 13.22 -6.46
N SER A 24 4.84 14.29 -5.90
CA SER A 24 4.47 14.34 -4.48
C SER A 24 3.40 13.30 -4.10
N ARG A 25 2.71 12.76 -5.11
CA ARG A 25 1.64 11.75 -4.95
C ARG A 25 2.14 10.30 -5.02
N LEU A 26 3.44 10.09 -5.25
CA LEU A 26 4.04 8.76 -5.28
C LEU A 26 4.42 8.27 -3.86
N LEU A 27 3.47 7.62 -3.19
CA LEU A 27 3.59 7.24 -1.78
C LEU A 27 4.00 5.79 -1.51
N ASP A 28 4.44 5.06 -2.54
CA ASP A 28 4.72 3.61 -2.44
C ASP A 28 6.13 3.24 -2.95
N ILE A 29 7.08 4.19 -2.87
CA ILE A 29 8.50 3.91 -3.14
C ILE A 29 9.01 2.85 -2.16
N CYS A 30 8.90 3.14 -0.86
CA CYS A 30 9.01 2.16 0.21
C CYS A 30 7.65 1.54 0.47
N ARG A 31 7.54 0.22 0.35
CA ARG A 31 6.27 -0.48 0.52
C ARG A 31 6.46 -1.90 1.04
N GLN A 32 5.48 -2.39 1.79
CA GLN A 32 5.48 -3.76 2.30
C GLN A 32 4.05 -4.33 2.38
N SER A 33 3.95 -5.65 2.46
CA SER A 33 2.69 -6.35 2.71
C SER A 33 2.80 -7.23 3.95
N ILE A 34 1.74 -7.25 4.76
CA ILE A 34 1.55 -8.21 5.87
C ILE A 34 0.34 -9.06 5.53
N VAL A 35 0.49 -10.38 5.65
CA VAL A 35 -0.55 -11.35 5.28
C VAL A 35 -1.11 -11.99 6.54
N PHE A 36 -2.44 -11.96 6.67
CA PHE A 36 -3.19 -12.46 7.82
C PHE A 36 -4.08 -13.63 7.42
N ARG A 37 -4.40 -14.51 8.37
CA ARG A 37 -5.38 -15.58 8.15
C ARG A 37 -6.79 -15.13 8.49
N THR A 38 -6.94 -14.20 9.44
CA THR A 38 -8.24 -13.73 9.93
C THR A 38 -8.35 -12.21 9.87
N LEU A 39 -9.58 -11.70 9.78
CA LEU A 39 -9.87 -10.27 9.91
C LEU A 39 -9.58 -9.74 11.32
N ALA A 40 -9.74 -10.58 12.35
CA ALA A 40 -9.45 -10.21 13.73
C ALA A 40 -7.97 -9.86 13.89
N ASP A 41 -7.06 -10.71 13.39
CA ASP A 41 -5.61 -10.47 13.45
C ASP A 41 -5.22 -9.23 12.65
N MET A 42 -5.82 -9.03 11.47
CA MET A 42 -5.60 -7.83 10.66
C MET A 42 -6.02 -6.57 11.43
N THR A 43 -7.18 -6.61 12.09
CA THR A 43 -7.70 -5.48 12.86
C THR A 43 -6.83 -5.18 14.07
N ALA A 44 -6.42 -6.20 14.81
CA ALA A 44 -5.49 -6.05 15.94
C ALA A 44 -4.16 -5.44 15.51
N CYS A 45 -3.60 -5.88 14.37
CA CYS A 45 -2.39 -5.29 13.82
C CYS A 45 -2.59 -3.82 13.40
N LEU A 46 -3.73 -3.50 12.78
CA LEU A 46 -4.04 -2.12 12.41
C LEU A 46 -4.15 -1.21 13.65
N CYS A 47 -4.81 -1.66 14.72
CA CYS A 47 -4.85 -0.93 16.00
C CYS A 47 -3.44 -0.72 16.55
N ALA A 48 -2.61 -1.77 16.60
CA ALA A 48 -1.24 -1.66 17.08
C ALA A 48 -0.41 -0.65 16.26
N ILE A 49 -0.59 -0.57 14.94
CA ILE A 49 0.07 0.43 14.08
C ILE A 49 -0.42 1.85 14.39
N ILE A 50 -1.71 2.03 14.67
CA ILE A 50 -2.30 3.34 14.98
C ILE A 50 -1.84 3.84 16.34
N ASP A 51 -1.72 2.93 17.31
CA ASP A 51 -1.36 3.25 18.69
C ASP A 51 0.16 3.37 18.92
N ASP A 52 0.98 2.99 17.93
CA ASP A 52 2.43 3.06 18.01
C ASP A 52 2.92 4.55 18.00
N PRO A 53 3.61 5.01 19.05
CA PRO A 53 4.05 6.39 19.17
C PRO A 53 5.09 6.80 18.11
N GLU A 54 5.82 5.84 17.53
CA GLU A 54 6.80 6.06 16.46
C GLU A 54 6.17 6.04 15.06
N VAL A 55 4.86 5.83 14.96
CA VAL A 55 4.14 5.83 13.70
C VAL A 55 3.23 7.06 13.58
N ARG A 56 3.20 7.64 12.39
CA ARG A 56 2.17 8.62 12.01
C ARG A 56 1.41 8.12 10.80
N VAL A 57 0.17 7.71 11.02
CA VAL A 57 -0.73 7.33 9.94
C VAL A 57 -1.15 8.58 9.16
N VAL A 58 -0.87 8.57 7.86
CA VAL A 58 -1.23 9.66 6.93
C VAL A 58 -2.59 9.39 6.30
N ARG A 59 -2.85 8.13 5.93
CA ARG A 59 -4.10 7.73 5.28
C ARG A 59 -4.35 6.24 5.45
N VAL A 60 -5.62 5.87 5.67
CA VAL A 60 -6.09 4.49 5.56
C VAL A 60 -7.06 4.38 4.38
N LYS A 61 -6.85 3.39 3.51
CA LYS A 61 -7.80 3.00 2.46
C LYS A 61 -8.34 1.62 2.81
N ASN A 62 -9.57 1.58 3.30
CA ASN A 62 -10.24 0.34 3.64
C ASN A 62 -11.02 -0.20 2.42
N ARG A 63 -10.41 -1.11 1.65
CA ARG A 63 -11.11 -1.80 0.57
C ARG A 63 -11.85 -3.04 1.04
N MET A 64 -11.72 -3.41 2.32
CA MET A 64 -12.49 -4.49 2.95
C MET A 64 -13.91 -4.06 3.32
N SER A 65 -14.19 -2.75 3.34
CA SER A 65 -15.52 -2.22 3.66
C SER A 65 -16.60 -2.80 2.73
N PRO A 66 -17.78 -3.19 3.23
CA PRO A 66 -18.93 -3.55 2.40
C PRO A 66 -19.32 -2.43 1.41
N ASP A 67 -19.11 -1.17 1.79
CA ASP A 67 -19.44 0.00 0.97
C ASP A 67 -18.41 0.27 -0.15
N PHE A 68 -17.29 -0.46 -0.18
CA PHE A 68 -16.26 -0.28 -1.19
C PHE A 68 -16.65 -0.96 -2.50
N ASP A 69 -16.72 -0.20 -3.60
CA ASP A 69 -17.02 -0.77 -4.93
C ASP A 69 -15.87 -1.68 -5.42
N PRO A 70 -16.08 -3.02 -5.50
CA PRO A 70 -15.08 -3.98 -5.97
C PRO A 70 -14.55 -3.67 -7.38
N ARG A 71 -15.37 -3.07 -8.24
CA ARG A 71 -15.02 -2.87 -9.67
C ARG A 71 -13.95 -1.80 -9.85
N SER A 72 -13.78 -0.93 -8.84
CA SER A 72 -12.72 0.08 -8.82
C SER A 72 -11.33 -0.54 -8.63
N SER A 73 -11.22 -1.68 -7.95
CA SER A 73 -9.96 -2.37 -7.69
C SER A 73 -9.75 -3.63 -8.54
N GLY A 74 -10.65 -3.93 -9.48
CA GLY A 74 -10.62 -5.21 -10.20
C GLY A 74 -10.90 -6.41 -9.29
N GLY A 75 -11.70 -6.22 -8.24
CA GLY A 75 -12.09 -7.24 -7.28
C GLY A 75 -11.15 -7.37 -6.07
N TYR A 76 -9.98 -6.73 -6.08
CA TYR A 76 -9.02 -6.80 -4.98
C TYR A 76 -9.52 -6.15 -3.70
N ARG A 77 -9.21 -6.80 -2.57
CA ARG A 77 -9.60 -6.41 -1.22
C ARG A 77 -8.37 -6.41 -0.32
N ASP A 78 -8.10 -5.27 0.30
CA ASP A 78 -7.00 -5.03 1.23
C ASP A 78 -7.30 -3.81 2.12
N VAL A 79 -6.51 -3.63 3.17
CA VAL A 79 -6.39 -2.35 3.87
C VAL A 79 -5.03 -1.77 3.54
N VAL A 80 -4.99 -0.60 2.91
CA VAL A 80 -3.74 0.10 2.59
C VAL A 80 -3.54 1.25 3.56
N VAL A 81 -2.43 1.22 4.29
CA VAL A 81 -2.03 2.25 5.25
C VAL A 81 -0.84 3.00 4.67
N ASN A 82 -1.01 4.30 4.43
CA ASN A 82 0.12 5.20 4.20
C ASN A 82 0.53 5.77 5.55
N LEU A 83 1.79 5.59 5.92
CA LEU A 83 2.33 5.99 7.22
C LEU A 83 3.73 6.57 7.09
N ARG A 84 4.16 7.30 8.12
CA ARG A 84 5.53 7.77 8.31
C ARG A 84 6.07 7.18 9.61
N MET A 85 7.35 6.87 9.60
CA MET A 85 8.09 6.52 10.82
C MET A 85 8.66 7.82 11.39
N VAL A 86 8.40 8.10 12.66
CA VAL A 86 8.80 9.34 13.35
C VAL A 86 9.63 9.06 14.59
N SER A 87 10.55 8.10 14.49
CA SER A 87 11.49 7.75 15.54
C SER A 87 12.74 8.64 15.51
N GLU A 88 13.51 8.63 16.60
CA GLU A 88 14.80 9.32 16.70
C GLU A 88 15.73 8.94 15.54
N ALA A 89 15.77 7.65 15.18
CA ALA A 89 16.57 7.16 14.07
C ALA A 89 16.15 7.82 12.74
N THR A 90 14.86 7.86 12.43
CA THR A 90 14.38 8.48 11.19
C THR A 90 14.58 9.98 11.15
N SER A 91 14.49 10.66 12.30
CA SER A 91 14.83 12.08 12.42
C SER A 91 16.32 12.32 12.17
N ARG A 92 17.20 11.47 12.72
CA ARG A 92 18.65 11.56 12.53
C ARG A 92 19.07 11.38 11.07
N PHE A 93 18.37 10.53 10.34
CA PHE A 93 18.59 10.33 8.90
C PHE A 93 17.85 11.34 8.01
N GLY A 94 17.00 12.21 8.58
CA GLY A 94 16.22 13.20 7.83
C GLY A 94 15.13 12.58 6.93
N VAL A 95 14.59 11.42 7.32
CA VAL A 95 13.60 10.65 6.54
C VAL A 95 12.26 10.47 7.27
N ASP A 96 12.06 11.16 8.39
CA ASP A 96 10.83 11.14 9.20
C ASP A 96 9.59 11.68 8.45
N THR A 97 9.81 12.38 7.34
CA THR A 97 8.74 12.84 6.44
C THR A 97 8.39 11.84 5.32
N HIS A 98 9.20 10.80 5.12
CA HIS A 98 9.00 9.84 4.03
C HIS A 98 7.77 8.96 4.29
N VAL A 99 6.88 8.88 3.29
CA VAL A 99 5.68 8.06 3.37
C VAL A 99 5.97 6.65 2.84
N CYS A 100 5.67 5.66 3.66
CA CYS A 100 5.67 4.24 3.33
C CYS A 100 4.24 3.77 3.05
N GLU A 101 4.09 2.77 2.16
CA GLU A 101 2.82 2.07 1.94
C GLU A 101 2.86 0.68 2.56
N LEU A 102 1.97 0.41 3.53
CA LEU A 102 1.77 -0.90 4.12
C LEU A 102 0.42 -1.48 3.68
N GLN A 103 0.45 -2.68 3.10
CA GLN A 103 -0.75 -3.37 2.63
C GLN A 103 -1.06 -4.55 3.55
N LEU A 104 -2.21 -4.52 4.21
CA LEU A 104 -2.72 -5.60 5.04
C LEU A 104 -3.66 -6.46 4.20
N LEU A 105 -3.30 -7.73 4.01
CA LEU A 105 -4.00 -8.65 3.12
C LEU A 105 -4.46 -9.89 3.89
N LEU A 106 -5.65 -10.41 3.59
CA LEU A 106 -5.95 -11.79 3.96
C LEU A 106 -5.23 -12.75 3.02
N LEU A 107 -4.89 -13.94 3.52
CA LEU A 107 -4.17 -14.97 2.79
C LEU A 107 -4.84 -15.28 1.45
N GLU A 108 -6.16 -15.40 1.43
CA GLU A 108 -6.93 -15.66 0.21
C GLU A 108 -6.73 -14.57 -0.85
N PHE A 109 -6.76 -13.30 -0.46
CA PHE A 109 -6.50 -12.19 -1.38
C PHE A 109 -5.02 -12.08 -1.77
N ALA A 110 -4.10 -12.43 -0.88
CA ALA A 110 -2.68 -12.47 -1.17
C ALA A 110 -2.34 -13.56 -2.21
N MET A 111 -2.99 -14.73 -2.15
CA MET A 111 -2.81 -15.81 -3.12
C MET A 111 -3.30 -15.41 -4.52
N VAL A 112 -4.43 -14.70 -4.62
CA VAL A 112 -4.94 -14.15 -5.89
C VAL A 112 -4.03 -13.04 -6.42
N LYS A 113 -3.31 -12.33 -5.54
CA LYS A 113 -2.29 -11.33 -5.91
C LYS A 113 -0.97 -11.93 -6.40
N SER A 114 -0.82 -13.26 -6.43
CA SER A 114 0.31 -13.93 -7.08
C SER A 114 0.45 -13.51 -8.56
N ASP A 115 1.62 -13.75 -9.16
CA ASP A 115 2.04 -13.18 -10.45
C ASP A 115 0.99 -13.25 -11.57
N ALA A 116 0.18 -14.32 -11.63
CA ALA A 116 -0.86 -14.47 -12.66
C ALA A 116 -2.05 -13.53 -12.47
N GLY A 117 -2.43 -13.22 -11.23
CA GLY A 117 -3.47 -12.23 -10.92
C GLY A 117 -2.94 -10.80 -10.98
N HIS A 118 -1.71 -10.57 -10.49
CA HIS A 118 -1.08 -9.24 -10.55
C HIS A 118 -0.89 -8.76 -11.99
N LYS A 119 -0.46 -9.62 -12.91
CA LYS A 119 -0.35 -9.28 -14.35
C LYS A 119 -1.70 -8.86 -14.95
N ARG A 120 -2.77 -9.60 -14.64
CA ARG A 120 -4.14 -9.27 -15.10
C ARG A 120 -4.64 -7.95 -14.50
N TYR A 121 -4.40 -7.70 -13.22
CA TYR A 121 -4.70 -6.41 -12.59
C TYR A 121 -3.97 -5.26 -13.26
N VAL A 122 -2.66 -5.42 -13.54
CA VAL A 122 -1.88 -4.39 -14.21
C VAL A 122 -2.46 -4.11 -15.59
N GLN A 123 -2.84 -5.13 -16.37
CA GLN A 123 -3.49 -4.94 -17.67
C GLN A 123 -4.84 -4.20 -17.57
N PHE A 124 -5.72 -4.62 -16.67
CA PHE A 124 -7.01 -3.95 -16.43
C PHE A 124 -6.86 -2.52 -15.94
N ARG A 125 -5.90 -2.26 -15.04
CA ARG A 125 -5.60 -0.90 -14.61
C ARG A 125 -5.05 -0.08 -15.77
N ASN A 126 -4.16 -0.67 -16.58
CA ASN A 126 -3.52 -0.02 -17.72
C ASN A 126 -4.53 0.57 -18.72
N THR A 127 -5.66 -0.10 -18.93
CA THR A 127 -6.74 0.39 -19.80
C THR A 127 -7.56 1.54 -19.21
N LYS A 128 -7.54 1.75 -17.89
CA LYS A 128 -8.34 2.81 -17.24
C LYS A 128 -7.70 4.20 -17.21
N GLY A 129 -6.46 4.36 -17.69
CA GLY A 129 -5.78 5.68 -17.65
C GLY A 129 -5.55 6.24 -16.23
N GLU A 130 -5.70 5.41 -15.19
CA GLU A 130 -5.36 5.68 -13.79
C GLU A 130 -4.07 4.99 -13.35
#